data_AF-A0A438J5D1-F1
#
_entry.id   AF-A0A438J5D1-F1
#
_cell.length_a   1.000
_cell.length_b   1.000
_cell.length_c   1.000
_cell.angle_alpha   90.00
_cell.angle_beta   90.00
_cell.angle_gamma   90.00
#
_symmetry.space_group_name_H-M   'P 1'
#
loop_
_entity.id
_entity.type
_entity.pdbx_description
1 polymer ?
#
loop_
_entity_poly.entity_id
_entity_poly.type
_entity_poly.pdbx_seq_one_letter_code
_entity_poly.pdbx_strand_id
1 'polypeptide(L)'
;MMYENMRDRMENVVHKGAFAMIISLMEEKVKLSTDGQMDLLLKINLQLFKFASYSPKILKAYAFRMCPTQRQVFIEHLQHVAEESDYPALDVFICTADPYKEPPIGVVNTALSVMAYDYPVEKLSVYVSDDGGSQLTLFAFMEAARFATHWLPFVGRTRF
;
A
#
# COMPACT_ATOMS: atom_id res chain seq x y z
N MET A 1 27.53 -0.36 0.92
CA MET A 1 28.50 -0.24 2.04
C MET A 1 27.92 0.43 3.28
N MET A 2 27.38 1.66 3.22
CA MET A 2 26.84 2.35 4.42
C MET A 2 25.53 1.74 4.95
N TYR A 3 24.67 1.24 4.06
CA TYR A 3 23.38 0.63 4.41
C TYR A 3 23.49 -0.76 5.06
N GLU A 4 24.42 -1.61 4.61
CA GLU A 4 24.66 -2.91 5.26
C GLU A 4 25.23 -2.74 6.67
N ASN A 5 26.12 -1.76 6.85
CA ASN A 5 26.70 -1.44 8.16
C ASN A 5 25.65 -0.88 9.14
N MET A 6 24.59 -0.23 8.62
CA MET A 6 23.46 0.26 9.43
C MET A 6 22.44 -0.85 9.71
N ARG A 7 22.20 -1.77 8.76
CA ARG A 7 21.39 -2.98 8.95
C ARG A 7 22.00 -3.90 10.01
N ASP A 8 23.29 -4.21 9.90
CA ASP A 8 24.01 -5.01 10.89
C ASP A 8 24.01 -4.35 12.27
N ARG A 9 24.05 -3.01 12.34
CA ARG A 9 23.94 -2.27 13.61
C ARG A 9 22.53 -2.32 14.19
N MET A 10 21.48 -2.17 13.39
CA MET A 10 20.10 -2.24 13.87
C MET A 10 19.70 -3.66 14.24
N GLU A 11 20.08 -4.66 13.43
CA GLU A 11 19.88 -6.08 13.75
C GLU A 11 20.65 -6.44 15.02
N ASN A 12 21.90 -5.99 15.19
CA ASN A 12 22.62 -6.17 16.45
C ASN A 12 21.96 -5.46 17.63
N VAL A 13 21.42 -4.25 17.48
CA VAL A 13 20.78 -3.51 18.59
C VAL A 13 19.44 -4.14 18.97
N VAL A 14 18.63 -4.56 18.00
CA VAL A 14 17.34 -5.23 18.25
C VAL A 14 17.55 -6.64 18.81
N HIS A 15 18.48 -7.43 18.26
CA HIS A 15 18.80 -8.74 18.82
C HIS A 15 19.45 -8.62 20.20
N LYS A 16 20.43 -7.72 20.40
CA LYS A 16 21.06 -7.54 21.71
C LYS A 16 20.09 -6.96 22.74
N GLY A 17 19.20 -6.06 22.34
CA GLY A 17 18.16 -5.50 23.22
C GLY A 17 17.12 -6.54 23.63
N ALA A 18 16.64 -7.35 22.67
CA ALA A 18 15.72 -8.45 22.97
C ALA A 18 16.40 -9.56 23.80
N PHE A 19 17.65 -9.91 23.51
CA PHE A 19 18.41 -10.88 24.30
C PHE A 19 18.70 -10.37 25.71
N ALA A 20 19.11 -9.11 25.87
CA ALA A 20 19.39 -8.51 27.19
C ALA A 20 18.12 -8.44 28.05
N MET A 21 16.97 -8.13 27.44
CA MET A 21 15.67 -8.17 28.13
C MET A 21 15.30 -9.59 28.57
N ILE A 22 15.50 -10.60 27.71
CA ILE A 22 15.24 -12.01 28.04
C ILE A 22 16.17 -12.50 29.16
N ILE A 23 17.47 -12.17 29.12
CA ILE A 23 18.45 -12.56 30.15
C ILE A 23 18.09 -11.90 31.49
N SER A 24 17.76 -10.59 31.49
CA SER A 24 17.34 -9.89 32.71
C SER A 24 16.08 -10.49 33.34
N LEU A 25 15.11 -10.92 32.52
CA LEU A 25 13.89 -11.58 33.01
C LEU A 25 14.15 -13.01 33.53
N MET A 26 15.12 -13.72 32.94
CA MET A 26 15.57 -15.03 33.43
C MET A 26 16.29 -14.89 34.78
N GLU A 27 17.15 -13.89 34.95
CA GLU A 27 17.86 -13.61 36.21
C GLU A 27 16.90 -13.24 37.36
N GLU A 28 15.87 -12.44 37.07
CA GLU A 28 14.83 -12.09 38.04
C GLU A 28 14.00 -13.31 38.47
N LYS A 29 13.68 -14.22 37.53
CA LYS A 29 13.00 -15.49 37.81
C LYS A 29 13.82 -16.41 38.73
N VAL A 30 15.13 -16.46 38.56
CA VAL A 30 16.04 -17.26 39.41
C VAL A 30 16.06 -16.73 40.84
N LYS A 31 16.16 -15.41 41.03
CA LYS A 31 16.12 -14.78 42.37
C LYS A 31 14.80 -14.97 43.10
N LEU A 32 13.68 -14.89 42.38
CA LEU A 32 12.35 -15.03 42.98
C LEU A 32 11.96 -16.49 43.26
N SER A 33 12.55 -17.43 42.53
CA SER A 33 12.43 -18.86 42.82
C SER A 33 13.14 -19.27 44.11
N THR A 34 14.20 -18.55 44.52
CA THR A 34 14.89 -18.80 45.79
C THR A 34 14.19 -18.18 46.99
N ASP A 35 13.39 -17.12 46.79
CA ASP A 35 12.72 -16.36 47.87
C ASP A 35 11.29 -16.85 48.21
N GLY A 36 10.81 -17.93 47.58
CA GLY A 36 9.53 -18.59 47.95
C GLY A 36 8.26 -17.82 47.58
N GLN A 37 8.33 -16.78 46.75
CA GLN A 37 7.18 -15.94 46.37
C GLN A 37 6.42 -16.50 45.14
N MET A 38 5.55 -17.49 45.35
CA MET A 38 4.81 -18.18 44.28
C MET A 38 3.87 -17.27 43.46
N ASP A 39 3.26 -16.25 44.07
CA ASP A 39 2.36 -15.31 43.39
C ASP A 39 3.07 -14.41 42.36
N LEU A 40 4.30 -14.00 42.67
CA LEU A 40 5.10 -13.16 41.78
C LEU A 40 5.65 -13.98 40.61
N LEU A 41 6.05 -15.23 40.87
CA LEU A 41 6.43 -16.19 39.83
C LEU A 41 5.28 -16.46 38.85
N LEU A 42 4.04 -16.57 39.33
CA LEU A 42 2.88 -16.76 38.45
C LEU A 42 2.66 -15.53 37.54
N LYS A 43 2.77 -14.31 38.09
CA LYS A 43 2.66 -13.06 37.32
C LYS A 43 3.76 -12.94 36.25
N ILE A 44 4.99 -13.31 36.58
CA ILE A 44 6.13 -13.30 35.64
C ILE A 44 5.91 -14.32 34.52
N ASN A 45 5.51 -15.55 34.83
CA ASN A 45 5.24 -16.56 33.81
C ASN A 45 4.07 -16.15 32.89
N LEU A 46 3.02 -15.52 33.43
CA LEU A 46 1.92 -14.94 32.64
C LEU A 46 2.37 -13.80 31.74
N GLN A 47 3.27 -12.91 32.20
CA GLN A 47 3.83 -11.84 31.38
C GLN A 47 4.74 -12.38 30.27
N LEU A 48 5.57 -13.38 30.58
CA LEU A 48 6.40 -14.06 29.58
C LEU A 48 5.56 -14.79 28.53
N PHE A 49 4.46 -15.43 28.93
CA PHE A 49 3.53 -16.07 28.00
C PHE A 49 2.84 -15.06 27.07
N LYS A 50 2.42 -13.90 27.61
CA LYS A 50 1.90 -12.78 26.81
C LYS A 50 2.97 -12.27 25.85
N PHE A 51 4.19 -12.04 26.31
CA PHE A 51 5.29 -11.58 25.46
C PHE A 51 5.63 -12.59 24.35
N ALA A 52 5.67 -13.89 24.67
CA ALA A 52 5.88 -14.96 23.69
C ALA A 52 4.74 -15.05 22.65
N SER A 53 3.51 -14.67 23.02
CA SER A 53 2.37 -14.62 22.10
C SER A 53 2.36 -13.36 21.21
N TYR A 54 2.81 -12.20 21.72
CA TYR A 54 2.86 -10.93 20.98
C TYR A 54 4.13 -10.76 20.12
N SER A 55 5.26 -11.33 20.56
CA SER A 55 6.58 -11.23 19.92
C SER A 55 6.59 -11.69 18.44
N PRO A 56 5.95 -12.82 18.05
CA PRO A 56 5.93 -13.23 16.65
C PRO A 56 5.18 -12.25 15.74
N LYS A 57 4.13 -11.58 16.24
CA LYS A 57 3.35 -10.61 15.46
C LYS A 57 4.16 -9.34 15.20
N ILE A 58 4.83 -8.87 16.25
CA ILE A 58 5.70 -7.70 16.23
C ILE A 58 6.90 -7.97 15.32
N LEU A 59 7.60 -9.09 15.53
CA LEU A 59 8.76 -9.49 14.72
C LEU A 59 8.42 -9.62 13.23
N LYS A 60 7.26 -10.22 12.90
CA LYS A 60 6.78 -10.29 11.50
C LYS A 60 6.52 -8.90 10.91
N ALA A 61 5.91 -8.00 11.68
CA ALA A 61 5.66 -6.63 11.20
C ALA A 61 6.95 -5.83 10.97
N TYR A 62 7.98 -6.02 11.82
CA TYR A 62 9.29 -5.38 11.63
C TYR A 62 10.09 -6.00 10.49
N ALA A 63 9.96 -7.31 10.24
CA ALA A 63 10.66 -7.99 9.16
C ALA A 63 10.37 -7.36 7.78
N PHE A 64 9.12 -6.97 7.51
CA PHE A 64 8.74 -6.29 6.25
C PHE A 64 9.30 -4.86 6.11
N ARG A 65 9.82 -4.26 7.19
CA ARG A 65 10.37 -2.90 7.20
C ARG A 65 11.91 -2.85 7.22
N MET A 66 12.59 -3.99 7.32
CA MET A 66 14.05 -4.07 7.47
C MET A 66 14.82 -3.82 6.16
N CYS A 67 14.17 -3.95 5.01
CA CYS A 67 14.76 -3.63 3.70
C CYS A 67 13.76 -2.88 2.82
N PRO A 68 13.52 -1.58 3.09
CA PRO A 68 12.64 -0.80 2.24
C PRO A 68 13.29 -0.65 0.86
N THR A 69 12.58 -1.09 -0.18
CA THR A 69 13.01 -0.89 -1.57
C THR A 69 12.54 0.48 -2.03
N GLN A 70 13.47 1.35 -2.41
CA GLN A 70 13.15 2.61 -3.07
C GLN A 70 13.18 2.40 -4.58
N ARG A 71 12.16 2.91 -5.28
CA ARG A 71 12.09 2.91 -6.75
C ARG A 71 11.98 4.35 -7.22
N GLN A 72 12.75 4.69 -8.24
CA GLN A 72 12.61 5.93 -9.01
C GLN A 72 12.29 5.55 -10.45
N VAL A 73 11.38 6.29 -11.07
CA VAL A 73 10.94 6.07 -12.45
C VAL A 73 11.42 7.28 -13.26
N PHE A 74 12.08 7.00 -14.39
CA PHE A 74 12.59 8.01 -15.31
C PHE A 74 11.84 7.86 -16.63
N ILE A 75 10.81 8.69 -16.82
CA ILE A 75 9.90 8.61 -17.97
C ILE A 75 10.61 9.14 -19.22
N GLU A 76 11.53 10.09 -19.05
CA GLU A 76 12.37 10.69 -20.10
C GLU A 76 13.22 9.66 -20.87
N HIS A 77 13.51 8.51 -20.25
CA HIS A 77 14.25 7.43 -20.90
C HIS A 77 13.37 6.43 -21.64
N LEU A 78 12.04 6.49 -21.45
CA LEU A 78 11.12 5.52 -22.04
C LEU A 78 11.16 5.55 -23.57
N GLN A 79 11.22 6.75 -24.15
CA GLN A 79 11.36 7.00 -25.60
C GLN A 79 12.63 6.38 -26.21
N HIS A 80 13.68 6.12 -25.41
CA HIS A 80 14.91 5.47 -25.90
C HIS A 80 14.82 3.94 -25.90
N VAL A 81 13.84 3.38 -25.20
CA VAL A 81 13.70 1.94 -24.97
C VAL A 81 12.52 1.36 -25.74
N ALA A 82 11.45 2.15 -25.93
CA ALA A 82 10.26 1.73 -26.66
C ALA A 82 9.59 2.92 -27.34
N GLU A 83 9.18 2.72 -28.59
CA GLU A 83 8.30 3.65 -29.29
C GLU A 83 6.88 3.55 -28.73
N GLU A 84 6.08 4.61 -28.85
CA GLU A 84 4.67 4.58 -28.41
C GLU A 84 3.86 3.45 -29.07
N SER A 85 4.23 3.09 -30.30
CA SER A 85 3.67 1.95 -31.04
C SER A 85 3.97 0.59 -30.42
N ASP A 86 4.98 0.50 -29.55
CA ASP A 86 5.34 -0.75 -28.84
C ASP A 86 4.71 -0.83 -27.44
N TYR A 87 4.05 0.24 -27.00
CA TYR A 87 3.37 0.25 -25.71
C TYR A 87 2.30 -0.85 -25.63
N PRO A 88 2.12 -1.53 -24.49
CA PRO A 88 1.09 -2.55 -24.34
C PRO A 88 -0.32 -1.94 -24.42
N ALA A 89 -1.34 -2.76 -24.69
CA ALA A 89 -2.71 -2.32 -24.48
C ALA A 89 -2.99 -2.17 -22.97
N LEU A 90 -3.70 -1.11 -22.59
CA LEU A 90 -4.04 -0.78 -21.21
C LEU A 90 -5.57 -0.73 -21.05
N ASP A 91 -6.10 -1.66 -20.27
CA ASP A 91 -7.51 -1.70 -19.89
C ASP A 91 -7.68 -1.21 -18.45
N VAL A 92 -8.45 -0.13 -18.28
CA VAL A 92 -8.74 0.44 -16.96
C VAL A 92 -10.17 0.11 -16.56
N PHE A 93 -10.32 -0.56 -15.43
CA PHE A 93 -11.62 -0.91 -14.85
C PHE A 93 -11.97 0.03 -13.71
N ILE A 94 -13.14 0.67 -13.81
CA ILE A 94 -13.72 1.52 -12.77
C ILE A 94 -14.98 0.81 -12.27
N CYS A 95 -14.97 0.39 -11.01
CA CYS A 95 -16.11 -0.26 -10.38
C CYS A 95 -16.79 0.71 -9.41
N THR A 96 -18.11 0.74 -9.44
CA THR A 96 -18.94 1.44 -8.45
C THR A 96 -20.10 0.56 -8.03
N ALA A 97 -20.55 0.69 -6.78
CA ALA A 97 -21.58 -0.18 -6.22
C ALA A 97 -22.78 0.57 -5.63
N ASP A 98 -22.60 1.80 -5.15
CA ASP A 98 -23.67 2.55 -4.49
C ASP A 98 -23.57 4.05 -4.81
N PRO A 99 -24.52 4.62 -5.59
CA PRO A 99 -24.46 6.01 -6.01
C PRO A 99 -24.57 7.01 -4.85
N TYR A 100 -25.02 6.59 -3.66
CA TYR A 100 -25.09 7.47 -2.49
C TYR A 100 -23.78 7.52 -1.71
N LYS A 101 -23.01 6.42 -1.71
CA LYS A 101 -21.69 6.36 -1.08
C LYS A 101 -20.59 6.83 -2.04
N GLU A 102 -20.78 6.58 -3.33
CA GLU A 102 -19.88 6.91 -4.42
C GLU A 102 -20.66 7.79 -5.42
N PRO A 103 -20.73 9.10 -5.19
CA PRO A 103 -21.51 10.00 -6.05
C PRO A 103 -21.11 9.83 -7.53
N PRO A 104 -22.07 9.69 -8.47
CA PRO A 104 -21.78 9.44 -9.88
C PRO A 104 -20.82 10.44 -10.52
N ILE A 105 -20.85 11.70 -10.08
CA ILE A 105 -19.93 12.75 -10.56
C ILE A 105 -18.46 12.43 -10.25
N GLY A 106 -18.18 11.80 -9.12
CA GLY A 106 -16.82 11.38 -8.75
C GLY A 106 -16.32 10.28 -9.68
N VAL A 107 -17.16 9.28 -9.92
CA VAL A 107 -16.85 8.15 -10.81
C VAL A 107 -16.66 8.62 -12.26
N VAL A 108 -17.52 9.54 -12.72
CA VAL A 108 -17.40 10.21 -14.04
C VAL A 108 -16.08 10.97 -14.14
N ASN A 109 -15.71 11.75 -13.13
CA ASN A 109 -14.46 12.51 -13.15
C ASN A 109 -13.23 11.58 -13.20
N THR A 110 -13.27 10.45 -12.49
CA THR A 110 -12.23 9.42 -12.61
C THR A 110 -12.13 8.90 -14.04
N ALA A 111 -13.27 8.54 -14.65
CA ALA A 111 -13.28 8.05 -16.04
C ALA A 111 -12.75 9.09 -17.04
N LEU A 112 -13.21 10.34 -16.96
CA LEU A 112 -12.74 11.42 -17.83
C LEU A 112 -11.25 11.71 -17.64
N SER A 113 -10.74 11.62 -16.40
CA SER A 113 -9.33 11.82 -16.10
C SER A 113 -8.46 10.72 -16.73
N VAL A 114 -8.90 9.46 -16.66
CA VAL A 114 -8.22 8.33 -17.31
C VAL A 114 -8.23 8.51 -18.83
N MET A 115 -9.37 8.87 -19.42
CA MET A 115 -9.45 9.10 -20.87
C MET A 115 -8.56 10.27 -21.36
N ALA A 116 -8.16 11.15 -20.44
CA ALA A 116 -7.25 12.26 -20.74
C ALA A 116 -5.76 11.94 -20.49
N TYR A 117 -5.42 10.69 -20.16
CA TYR A 117 -4.02 10.27 -19.98
C TYR A 117 -3.20 10.44 -21.26
N ASP A 118 -1.91 10.66 -21.07
CA ASP A 118 -0.94 10.74 -22.17
C ASP A 118 -0.54 9.32 -22.60
N TYR A 119 -1.46 8.66 -23.30
CA TYR A 119 -1.28 7.32 -23.83
C TYR A 119 -1.94 7.21 -25.21
N PRO A 120 -1.43 6.36 -26.11
CA PRO A 120 -2.07 6.13 -27.41
C PRO A 120 -3.54 5.74 -27.25
N VAL A 121 -4.43 6.52 -27.88
CA VAL A 121 -5.89 6.36 -27.75
C VAL A 121 -6.39 5.01 -28.25
N GLU A 122 -5.68 4.40 -29.21
CA GLU A 122 -5.98 3.06 -29.73
C GLU A 122 -5.64 1.93 -28.77
N LYS A 123 -4.87 2.21 -27.71
CA LYS A 123 -4.39 1.23 -26.73
C LYS A 123 -5.01 1.41 -25.35
N LEU A 124 -5.66 2.53 -25.08
CA LEU A 124 -6.31 2.80 -23.82
C LEU A 124 -7.81 2.49 -23.91
N SER A 125 -8.27 1.49 -23.16
CA SER A 125 -9.70 1.19 -23.01
C SER A 125 -10.13 1.44 -21.59
N VAL A 126 -11.29 2.09 -21.41
CA VAL A 126 -11.87 2.35 -20.09
C VAL A 126 -13.21 1.63 -19.98
N TYR A 127 -13.33 0.78 -18.96
CA TYR A 127 -14.53 0.01 -18.67
C TYR A 127 -15.10 0.45 -17.33
N VAL A 128 -16.42 0.65 -17.29
CA VAL A 128 -17.15 1.02 -16.06
C VAL A 128 -18.10 -0.11 -15.72
N SER A 129 -17.94 -0.68 -14.53
CA SER A 129 -18.85 -1.66 -13.94
C SER A 129 -19.65 -1.00 -12.82
N ASP A 130 -20.97 -0.95 -12.98
CA ASP A 130 -21.89 -0.48 -11.94
C ASP A 130 -22.63 -1.66 -11.33
N ASP A 131 -22.13 -2.16 -10.20
CA ASP A 131 -22.73 -3.26 -9.46
C ASP A 131 -24.04 -2.85 -8.77
N GLY A 132 -24.26 -1.54 -8.61
CA GLY A 132 -25.48 -0.96 -8.06
C GLY A 132 -26.63 -0.84 -9.06
N GLY A 133 -26.35 -1.00 -10.36
CA GLY A 133 -27.34 -0.88 -11.43
C GLY A 133 -28.12 0.43 -11.41
N SER A 134 -27.46 1.53 -11.04
CA SER A 134 -28.09 2.81 -10.75
C SER A 134 -28.39 3.57 -12.04
N GLN A 135 -29.66 3.95 -12.22
CA GLN A 135 -30.06 4.83 -13.33
C GLN A 135 -29.36 6.19 -13.27
N LEU A 136 -29.02 6.68 -12.06
CA LEU A 136 -28.30 7.95 -11.90
C LEU A 136 -26.87 7.85 -12.43
N THR A 137 -26.19 6.72 -12.17
CA THR A 137 -24.84 6.47 -12.68
C THR A 137 -24.84 6.40 -14.19
N LEU A 138 -25.79 5.65 -14.78
CA LEU A 138 -25.95 5.57 -16.22
C LEU A 138 -26.21 6.95 -16.86
N PHE A 139 -27.12 7.74 -16.28
CA PHE A 139 -27.44 9.08 -16.78
C PHE A 139 -26.21 10.01 -16.71
N ALA A 140 -25.49 9.98 -15.59
CA ALA A 140 -24.27 10.78 -15.43
C ALA A 140 -23.21 10.42 -16.48
N PHE A 141 -23.02 9.13 -16.77
CA PHE A 141 -22.08 8.68 -17.79
C PHE A 141 -22.51 9.03 -19.21
N MET A 142 -23.81 9.02 -19.50
CA MET A 142 -24.33 9.46 -20.80
C MET A 142 -24.05 10.95 -21.06
N GLU A 143 -24.29 11.81 -20.07
CA GLU A 143 -23.97 13.24 -20.18
C GLU A 143 -22.46 13.49 -20.17
N ALA A 144 -21.70 12.72 -19.38
CA ALA A 144 -20.24 12.77 -19.40
C ALA A 144 -19.65 12.42 -20.76
N ALA A 145 -20.20 11.43 -21.47
CA ALA A 145 -19.75 11.07 -22.80
C ALA A 145 -19.93 12.23 -23.81
N ARG A 146 -21.04 12.98 -23.69
CA ARG A 146 -21.30 14.19 -24.52
C ARG A 146 -20.36 15.34 -24.14
N PHE A 147 -20.02 15.47 -22.88
CA PHE A 147 -19.03 16.44 -22.42
C PHE A 147 -17.61 16.07 -22.89
N ALA A 148 -17.25 14.78 -22.85
CA ALA A 148 -15.94 14.27 -23.23
C ALA A 148 -15.56 14.63 -24.66
N THR A 149 -16.51 14.61 -25.61
CA THR A 149 -16.25 14.98 -27.02
C THR A 149 -15.76 16.42 -27.18
N HIS A 150 -16.11 17.31 -26.25
CA HIS A 150 -15.71 18.71 -26.25
C HIS A 150 -14.46 18.94 -25.38
N TRP A 151 -14.41 18.26 -24.23
CA TRP A 151 -13.37 18.43 -23.23
C TRP A 151 -12.04 17.76 -23.61
N LEU A 152 -12.06 16.52 -24.11
CA LEU A 152 -10.82 15.79 -24.41
C LEU A 152 -9.95 16.48 -25.48
N PRO A 153 -10.51 17.00 -26.60
CA PRO A 153 -9.72 17.77 -27.56
C PRO A 153 -9.18 19.08 -26.99
N PHE A 154 -9.84 19.67 -25.99
CA PHE A 154 -9.35 20.87 -25.32
C PHE A 154 -8.12 20.55 -24.44
N VAL A 155 -8.21 19.50 -23.61
CA VAL A 155 -7.09 19.06 -22.75
C VAL A 155 -5.86 18.67 -23.56
N GLY A 156 -6.06 18.01 -24.71
CA GLY A 156 -4.97 17.69 -25.64
C GLY A 156 -4.23 18.90 -26.20
N ARG A 157 -4.91 20.03 -26.40
CA ARG A 157 -4.31 21.26 -26.97
C ARG A 157 -3.57 22.11 -25.94
N THR A 158 -3.95 22.06 -24.67
CA THR A 158 -3.39 22.92 -23.61
C THR A 158 -2.25 22.26 -22.83
N ARG A 159 -1.61 21.23 -23.39
CA ARG A 159 -0.46 20.57 -22.76
C ARG A 159 0.78 21.48 -22.88
N PHE A 160 1.34 21.90 -21.75
CA PHE A 160 2.63 22.61 -21.64
C PHE A 160 3.77 21.62 -21.47
#